data_AF-A0A927S8C9-F1
#
_entry.id   AF-A0A927S8C9-F1
#
_cell.length_a   1.000
_cell.length_b   1.000
_cell.length_c   1.000
_cell.angle_alpha   90.00
_cell.angle_beta   90.00
_cell.angle_gamma   90.00
#
_symmetry.space_group_name_H-M   'P 1'
#
loop_
_entity.id
_entity.type
_entity.pdbx_description
1 polymer ?
#
loop_
_entity_poly.entity_id
_entity_poly.type
_entity_poly.pdbx_seq_one_letter_code
_entity_poly.pdbx_strand_id
1 'polypeptide(L)'
;MDFSLIRSAFADPFEKGEQNTTRALVYLVLGVALALFPRVQMGEGLYATLGDTLLYLCIYTLPFGYSALAYCLPVLIGYAILGNIPVGISFLIVRLVAMTGAKALLCCNTMGGHRRLVLPIAWAGLALLVGSFCYESVFCGVDSAVFNLLIRLAEWALCAMLAMGIIAFTAQKREKLPKGLLDVLGL
;
A
#
# COMPACT_ATOMS: atom_id res chain seq x y z
N MET A 1 29.46 0.25 1.69
CA MET A 1 27.98 0.16 1.66
C MET A 1 27.60 -1.08 2.44
N ASP A 2 26.79 -0.91 3.49
CA ASP A 2 26.44 -1.99 4.41
C ASP A 2 25.23 -2.76 3.85
N PHE A 3 25.47 -3.93 3.25
CA PHE A 3 24.44 -4.78 2.65
C PHE A 3 23.55 -5.49 3.68
N SER A 4 23.81 -5.30 4.98
CA SER A 4 23.02 -5.84 6.07
C SER A 4 21.56 -5.38 6.05
N LEU A 5 21.27 -4.15 5.59
CA LEU A 5 19.90 -3.64 5.44
C LEU A 5 19.14 -4.33 4.31
N ILE A 6 19.78 -4.54 3.15
CA ILE A 6 19.22 -5.29 2.02
C ILE A 6 19.01 -6.75 2.45
N ARG A 7 19.98 -7.35 3.15
CA ARG A 7 19.77 -8.66 3.77
C ARG A 7 18.59 -8.64 4.72
N SER A 8 18.44 -7.73 5.68
CA SER A 8 17.28 -7.73 6.58
C SER A 8 15.92 -7.48 5.89
N ALA A 9 15.91 -6.82 4.74
CA ALA A 9 14.71 -6.60 3.95
C ALA A 9 14.30 -7.83 3.12
N PHE A 10 15.26 -8.71 2.80
CA PHE A 10 15.10 -9.88 1.92
C PHE A 10 15.45 -11.24 2.57
N ALA A 11 16.02 -11.26 3.78
CA ALA A 11 16.49 -12.44 4.50
C ALA A 11 15.48 -12.86 5.56
N ASP A 12 15.10 -14.12 5.41
CA ASP A 12 14.37 -15.03 6.27
C ASP A 12 13.02 -14.56 6.86
N PRO A 13 11.90 -14.96 6.22
CA PRO A 13 10.53 -14.80 6.72
C PRO A 13 10.23 -15.56 8.04
N PHE A 14 11.13 -16.39 8.55
CA PHE A 14 10.78 -17.50 9.46
C PHE A 14 11.29 -17.40 10.90
N GLU A 15 12.22 -16.52 11.27
CA GLU A 15 12.67 -16.41 12.67
C GLU A 15 11.67 -15.68 13.60
N LYS A 16 10.76 -14.88 13.01
CA LYS A 16 9.59 -14.26 13.69
C LYS A 16 8.30 -14.53 12.92
N GLY A 17 8.18 -15.74 12.37
CA GLY A 17 7.17 -16.10 11.36
C GLY A 17 5.73 -15.89 11.80
N GLU A 18 5.39 -16.21 13.06
CA GLU A 18 4.01 -16.20 13.57
C GLU A 18 3.44 -14.77 13.70
N GLN A 19 4.22 -13.84 14.26
CA GLN A 19 3.76 -12.46 14.44
C GLN A 19 3.63 -11.71 13.12
N ASN A 20 4.53 -11.96 12.15
CA ASN A 20 4.46 -11.36 10.82
C ASN A 20 3.32 -11.95 9.97
N THR A 21 2.99 -13.23 10.12
CA THR A 21 1.81 -13.83 9.47
C THR A 21 0.52 -13.26 10.03
N THR A 22 0.38 -13.13 11.35
CA THR A 22 -0.82 -12.52 11.94
C THR A 22 -1.01 -11.08 11.43
N ARG A 23 0.07 -10.28 11.36
CA ARG A 23 0.03 -8.92 10.82
C ARG A 23 -0.38 -8.86 9.36
N ALA A 24 0.23 -9.71 8.53
CA ALA A 24 -0.13 -9.80 7.11
C ALA A 24 -1.61 -10.18 6.93
N LEU A 25 -2.12 -11.07 7.77
CA LEU A 25 -3.52 -11.51 7.75
C LEU A 25 -4.46 -10.38 8.19
N VAL A 26 -4.12 -9.61 9.23
CA VAL A 26 -4.87 -8.42 9.65
C VAL A 26 -4.92 -7.39 8.52
N TYR A 27 -3.79 -7.07 7.90
CA TYR A 27 -3.75 -6.12 6.78
C TYR A 27 -4.48 -6.63 5.54
N LEU A 28 -4.47 -7.95 5.29
CA LEU A 28 -5.25 -8.56 4.22
C LEU A 28 -6.75 -8.42 4.48
N VAL A 29 -7.22 -8.77 5.68
CA VAL A 29 -8.64 -8.64 6.06
C VAL A 29 -9.07 -7.17 6.01
N LEU A 30 -8.26 -6.26 6.54
CA LEU A 30 -8.51 -4.83 6.48
C LEU A 30 -8.50 -4.32 5.04
N GLY A 31 -7.62 -4.85 4.18
CA GLY A 31 -7.57 -4.53 2.76
C GLY A 31 -8.79 -5.00 2.01
N VAL A 32 -9.29 -6.20 2.29
CA VAL A 32 -10.52 -6.72 1.69
C VAL A 32 -11.71 -5.91 2.17
N ALA A 33 -11.76 -5.59 3.47
CA ALA A 33 -12.78 -4.73 4.05
C ALA A 33 -12.79 -3.37 3.35
N LEU A 34 -11.65 -2.65 3.28
CA LEU A 34 -11.53 -1.35 2.61
C LEU A 34 -11.77 -1.40 1.10
N ALA A 35 -11.46 -2.53 0.45
CA ALA A 35 -11.77 -2.74 -0.96
C ALA A 35 -13.28 -2.91 -1.19
N LEU A 36 -14.04 -3.43 -0.22
CA LEU A 36 -15.49 -3.62 -0.31
C LEU A 36 -16.28 -2.43 0.27
N PHE A 37 -15.79 -1.81 1.34
CA PHE A 37 -16.45 -0.79 2.15
C PHE A 37 -15.42 0.08 2.93
N PRO A 38 -15.51 1.42 2.98
CA PRO A 38 -16.42 2.31 2.26
C PRO A 38 -15.84 2.71 0.89
N ARG A 39 -16.62 2.51 -0.17
CA ARG A 39 -16.33 3.11 -1.48
C ARG A 39 -17.08 4.42 -1.58
N VAL A 40 -16.37 5.54 -1.61
CA VAL A 40 -17.01 6.82 -1.91
C VAL A 40 -17.07 6.94 -3.43
N GLN A 41 -18.28 6.84 -3.97
CA GLN A 41 -18.51 7.04 -5.40
C GLN A 41 -18.35 8.54 -5.70
N MET A 42 -17.33 8.89 -6.48
CA MET A 42 -17.01 10.27 -6.85
C MET A 42 -17.42 10.58 -8.31
N GLY A 43 -18.11 9.65 -8.98
CA GLY A 43 -18.58 9.80 -10.37
C GLY A 43 -19.08 8.49 -10.98
N GLU A 44 -19.30 8.47 -12.30
CA GLU A 44 -19.59 7.25 -13.05
C GLU A 44 -18.35 6.34 -13.07
N GLY A 45 -18.41 5.22 -12.35
CA GLY A 45 -17.32 4.23 -12.34
C GLY A 45 -16.09 4.58 -11.49
N LEU A 46 -16.01 5.78 -10.92
CA LEU A 46 -14.88 6.20 -10.08
C LEU A 46 -15.19 6.03 -8.59
N TYR A 47 -14.44 5.14 -7.94
CA TYR A 47 -14.48 4.92 -6.50
C TYR A 47 -13.17 5.40 -5.87
N ALA A 48 -13.28 6.33 -4.91
CA ALA A 48 -12.20 6.66 -4.01
C ALA A 48 -12.16 5.60 -2.90
N THR A 49 -11.00 5.00 -2.70
CA THR A 49 -10.76 3.95 -1.72
C THR A 49 -9.59 4.34 -0.82
N LEU A 50 -9.77 4.23 0.49
CA LEU A 50 -8.65 4.41 1.44
C LEU A 50 -7.67 3.23 1.43
N GLY A 51 -7.83 2.28 0.51
CA GLY A 51 -7.02 1.07 0.40
C GLY A 51 -5.55 1.35 0.12
N ASP A 52 -5.21 2.48 -0.52
CA ASP A 52 -3.81 2.85 -0.76
C ASP A 52 -3.11 3.34 0.51
N THR A 53 -3.85 3.70 1.56
CA THR A 53 -3.26 3.94 2.89
C THR A 53 -2.58 2.66 3.42
N LEU A 54 -3.16 1.48 3.14
CA LEU A 54 -2.58 0.20 3.53
C LEU A 54 -1.29 -0.11 2.78
N LEU A 55 -1.13 0.37 1.54
CA LEU A 55 0.13 0.20 0.79
C LEU A 55 1.29 0.76 1.60
N TYR A 56 1.16 2.00 2.07
CA TYR A 56 2.22 2.70 2.79
C TYR A 56 2.50 2.08 4.16
N LEU A 57 1.45 1.60 4.85
CA LEU A 57 1.61 0.86 6.10
C LEU A 57 2.35 -0.47 5.86
N CYS A 58 1.95 -1.24 4.86
CA CYS A 58 2.62 -2.49 4.47
C CYS A 58 4.09 -2.26 4.05
N ILE A 59 4.38 -1.16 3.33
CA ILE A 59 5.74 -0.75 2.98
C ILE A 59 6.58 -0.51 4.23
N TYR A 60 6.01 0.06 5.29
CA TYR A 60 6.75 0.39 6.48
C TYR A 60 6.88 -0.78 7.46
N THR A 61 5.81 -1.54 7.70
CA THR A 61 5.73 -2.48 8.84
C THR A 61 6.06 -3.93 8.52
N LEU A 62 5.89 -4.37 7.25
CA LEU A 62 5.98 -5.78 6.89
C LEU A 62 7.22 -6.10 6.03
N PRO A 63 7.78 -7.32 6.09
CA PRO A 63 8.79 -7.78 5.13
C PRO A 63 8.24 -7.82 3.70
N PHE A 64 9.12 -7.77 2.70
CA PHE A 64 8.73 -7.70 1.28
C PHE A 64 7.65 -8.73 0.89
N GLY A 65 7.86 -10.02 1.17
CA GLY A 65 6.92 -11.09 0.80
C GLY A 65 5.51 -10.91 1.40
N TYR A 66 5.42 -10.70 2.71
CA TYR A 66 4.14 -10.49 3.39
C TYR A 66 3.45 -9.19 2.96
N SER A 67 4.21 -8.15 2.73
CA SER A 67 3.71 -6.85 2.34
C SER A 67 3.11 -6.86 0.92
N ALA A 68 3.72 -7.61 -0.01
CA ALA A 68 3.18 -7.83 -1.34
C ALA A 68 1.88 -8.64 -1.29
N LEU A 69 1.84 -9.72 -0.51
CA LEU A 69 0.64 -10.53 -0.32
C LEU A 69 -0.50 -9.72 0.32
N ALA A 70 -0.24 -9.06 1.44
CA ALA A 70 -1.26 -8.33 2.19
C ALA A 70 -1.88 -7.16 1.43
N TYR A 71 -1.14 -6.52 0.50
CA TYR A 71 -1.66 -5.41 -0.29
C TYR A 71 -2.24 -5.84 -1.65
N CYS A 72 -1.67 -6.85 -2.31
CA CYS A 72 -2.07 -7.24 -3.66
C CYS A 72 -3.23 -8.25 -3.67
N LEU A 73 -3.27 -9.22 -2.74
CA LEU A 73 -4.37 -10.20 -2.68
C LEU A 73 -5.75 -9.56 -2.51
N PRO A 74 -5.95 -8.56 -1.63
CA PRO A 74 -7.26 -7.97 -1.42
C PRO A 74 -7.93 -7.45 -2.68
N VAL A 75 -7.13 -6.92 -3.62
CA VAL A 75 -7.63 -6.40 -4.90
C VAL A 75 -8.12 -7.54 -5.77
N LEU A 76 -7.31 -8.59 -5.90
CA LEU A 76 -7.69 -9.76 -6.67
C LEU A 76 -8.97 -10.40 -6.10
N ILE A 77 -9.06 -10.52 -4.78
CA ILE A 77 -10.26 -11.03 -4.08
C ILE A 77 -11.46 -10.12 -4.35
N GLY A 78 -11.29 -8.80 -4.18
CA GLY A 78 -12.36 -7.83 -4.42
C GLY A 78 -12.90 -7.86 -5.85
N TYR A 79 -12.02 -7.95 -6.85
CA TYR A 79 -12.41 -8.06 -8.26
C TYR A 79 -12.94 -9.45 -8.63
N ALA A 80 -12.48 -10.52 -7.98
CA ALA A 80 -13.04 -11.86 -8.16
C ALA A 80 -14.48 -11.94 -7.63
N ILE A 81 -14.77 -11.35 -6.47
CA ILE A 81 -16.13 -11.25 -5.92
C ILE A 81 -17.06 -10.47 -6.86
N LEU A 82 -16.53 -9.43 -7.52
CA LEU A 82 -17.28 -8.62 -8.48
C LEU A 82 -17.36 -9.25 -9.90
N GLY A 83 -16.80 -10.43 -10.11
CA GLY A 83 -16.83 -11.13 -11.40
C GLY A 83 -15.91 -10.55 -12.48
N ASN A 84 -15.02 -9.61 -12.14
CA ASN A 84 -14.14 -8.90 -13.08
C ASN A 84 -12.67 -9.26 -12.87
N ILE A 85 -12.36 -10.56 -12.96
CA ILE A 85 -11.00 -11.13 -12.79
C ILE A 85 -9.94 -10.47 -13.69
N PRO A 86 -10.14 -10.25 -15.02
CA PRO A 86 -9.09 -9.70 -15.87
C PRO A 86 -8.66 -8.30 -15.45
N VAL A 87 -9.62 -7.47 -15.01
CA VAL A 87 -9.34 -6.14 -14.47
C VAL A 87 -8.54 -6.24 -13.17
N GLY A 88 -8.90 -7.19 -12.30
CA GLY A 88 -8.16 -7.48 -11.07
C GLY A 88 -6.69 -7.83 -11.32
N ILE A 89 -6.38 -8.58 -12.38
CA ILE A 89 -5.00 -8.95 -12.75
C ILE A 89 -4.20 -7.71 -13.19
N SER A 90 -4.78 -6.83 -14.00
CA SER A 90 -4.11 -5.58 -14.41
C SER A 90 -3.75 -4.70 -13.21
N PHE A 91 -4.68 -4.52 -12.27
CA PHE A 91 -4.42 -3.76 -11.04
C PHE A 91 -3.42 -4.46 -10.11
N LEU A 92 -3.42 -5.80 -10.05
CA LEU A 92 -2.42 -6.57 -9.30
C LEU A 92 -1.00 -6.26 -9.79
N ILE A 93 -0.78 -6.22 -11.11
CA ILE A 93 0.53 -5.91 -11.70
C ILE A 93 0.98 -4.50 -11.33
N VAL A 94 0.11 -3.49 -11.49
CA VAL A 94 0.42 -2.10 -11.12
C VAL A 94 0.79 -2.00 -9.64
N ARG A 95 0.02 -2.66 -8.76
CA ARG A 95 0.26 -2.67 -7.31
C ARG A 95 1.57 -3.37 -6.93
N LEU A 96 1.92 -4.46 -7.62
CA LEU A 96 3.22 -5.13 -7.44
C LEU A 96 4.39 -4.24 -7.86
N VAL A 97 4.27 -3.50 -8.97
CA VAL A 97 5.30 -2.54 -9.43
C VAL A 97 5.44 -1.37 -8.44
N ALA A 98 4.33 -0.81 -7.98
CA ALA A 98 4.33 0.22 -6.95
C ALA A 98 5.03 -0.28 -5.68
N MET A 99 4.70 -1.49 -5.24
CA MET A 99 5.21 -2.08 -4.01
C MET A 99 6.70 -2.39 -4.08
N THR A 100 7.13 -3.05 -5.17
CA THR A 100 8.54 -3.45 -5.35
C THR A 100 9.47 -2.26 -5.42
N GLY A 101 9.14 -1.24 -6.23
CA GLY A 101 9.96 -0.04 -6.32
C GLY A 101 9.94 0.78 -5.03
N ALA A 102 8.79 0.90 -4.36
CA ALA A 102 8.71 1.63 -3.09
C ALA A 102 9.53 0.95 -1.99
N LYS A 103 9.48 -0.39 -1.91
CA LYS A 103 10.32 -1.17 -0.98
C LYS A 103 11.80 -1.06 -1.30
N ALA A 104 12.19 -1.14 -2.57
CA ALA A 104 13.58 -0.96 -2.98
C ALA A 104 14.09 0.43 -2.56
N LEU A 105 13.31 1.49 -2.81
CA LEU A 105 13.64 2.84 -2.39
C LEU A 105 13.74 2.98 -0.87
N LEU A 106 12.87 2.30 -0.11
CA LEU A 106 12.94 2.31 1.35
C LEU A 106 14.26 1.69 1.84
N CYS A 107 14.71 0.59 1.22
CA CYS A 107 15.95 -0.09 1.57
C CYS A 107 17.19 0.75 1.22
N CYS A 108 17.13 1.49 0.11
CA CYS A 108 18.21 2.36 -0.34
C CYS A 108 18.22 3.73 0.37
N ASN A 109 17.16 4.09 1.09
CA ASN A 109 17.05 5.42 1.70
C ASN A 109 17.86 5.53 2.99
N THR A 110 18.80 6.47 3.01
CA THR A 110 19.70 6.75 4.14
C THR A 110 19.15 7.77 5.13
N MET A 111 18.02 8.43 4.84
CA MET A 111 17.36 9.39 5.76
C MET A 111 17.04 8.72 7.11
N GLY A 112 16.76 9.47 8.18
CA GLY A 112 16.36 8.90 9.49
C GLY A 112 14.84 8.97 9.74
N GLY A 113 14.30 8.02 10.50
CA GLY A 113 12.91 8.06 10.99
C GLY A 113 11.83 8.05 9.89
N HIS A 114 10.68 8.70 10.16
CA HIS A 114 9.52 8.74 9.25
C HIS A 114 9.83 9.42 7.90
N ARG A 115 10.89 10.24 7.82
CA ARG A 115 11.32 10.88 6.55
C ARG A 115 11.84 9.87 5.52
N ARG A 116 12.20 8.65 5.93
CA ARG A 116 12.57 7.54 5.03
C ARG A 116 11.47 7.17 4.04
N LEU A 117 10.21 7.47 4.36
CA LEU A 117 9.05 7.05 3.59
C LEU A 117 8.66 8.02 2.46
N VAL A 118 9.21 9.24 2.43
CA VAL A 118 8.82 10.24 1.42
C VAL A 118 9.08 9.74 0.00
N LEU A 119 10.28 9.21 -0.26
CA LEU A 119 10.67 8.63 -1.56
C LEU A 119 9.84 7.39 -1.93
N PRO A 120 9.68 6.38 -1.05
CA PRO A 120 8.78 5.24 -1.28
C PRO A 120 7.34 5.65 -1.60
N ILE A 121 6.77 6.60 -0.85
CA ILE A 121 5.39 7.07 -1.04
C ILE A 121 5.24 7.79 -2.39
N ALA A 122 6.21 8.63 -2.75
CA ALA A 122 6.21 9.31 -4.04
C ALA A 122 6.26 8.32 -5.21
N TRP A 123 7.11 7.29 -5.12
CA TRP A 123 7.17 6.24 -6.14
C TRP A 123 5.89 5.43 -6.25
N ALA A 124 5.39 4.94 -5.11
CA ALA A 124 4.15 4.17 -5.08
C ALA A 124 2.98 4.97 -5.65
N GLY A 125 2.88 6.25 -5.30
CA GLY A 125 1.91 7.18 -5.86
C GLY A 125 2.01 7.31 -7.36
N LEU A 126 3.22 7.59 -7.87
CA LEU A 126 3.46 7.74 -9.30
C LEU A 126 3.09 6.47 -10.07
N ALA A 127 3.50 5.30 -9.57
CA ALA A 127 3.19 4.02 -10.20
C ALA A 127 1.68 3.74 -10.25
N LEU A 128 0.95 4.05 -9.18
CA LEU A 128 -0.51 3.90 -9.13
C LEU A 128 -1.21 4.89 -10.06
N LEU A 129 -0.78 6.16 -10.09
CA LEU A 129 -1.35 7.19 -10.97
C LEU A 129 -1.15 6.83 -12.45
N VAL A 130 0.06 6.45 -12.84
CA VAL A 130 0.37 6.04 -14.20
C VAL A 130 -0.40 4.77 -14.57
N GLY A 131 -0.46 3.79 -13.66
CA GLY A 131 -1.24 2.57 -13.90
C GLY A 131 -2.74 2.83 -14.10
N SER A 132 -3.34 3.70 -13.27
CA SER A 132 -4.75 4.11 -13.41
C SER A 132 -4.97 4.85 -14.73
N PHE A 133 -4.08 5.79 -15.08
CA PHE A 133 -4.16 6.54 -16.33
C PHE A 133 -4.07 5.62 -17.55
N CYS A 134 -3.12 4.67 -17.57
CA CYS A 134 -2.98 3.69 -18.64
C CYS A 134 -4.22 2.81 -18.77
N TYR A 135 -4.80 2.38 -17.65
CA TYR A 135 -6.04 1.59 -17.66
C TYR A 135 -7.21 2.41 -18.22
N GLU A 136 -7.47 3.58 -17.65
CA GLU A 136 -8.61 4.42 -18.03
C GLU A 136 -8.49 4.94 -19.46
N SER A 137 -7.29 5.25 -19.93
CA SER A 137 -7.09 5.67 -21.32
C SER A 137 -7.43 4.55 -22.32
N VAL A 138 -7.14 3.28 -21.97
CA VAL A 138 -7.45 2.12 -22.81
C VAL A 138 -8.95 1.80 -22.82
N PHE A 139 -9.64 1.89 -21.68
CA PHE A 139 -11.03 1.45 -21.56
C PHE A 139 -12.09 2.56 -21.63
N CYS A 140 -11.74 3.79 -21.21
CA CYS A 140 -12.66 4.92 -21.07
C CYS A 140 -12.28 6.13 -21.93
N GLY A 141 -11.11 6.09 -22.59
CA GLY A 141 -10.59 7.17 -23.42
C GLY A 141 -9.73 8.18 -22.65
N VAL A 142 -8.87 8.89 -23.38
CA VAL A 142 -7.83 9.77 -22.80
C VAL A 142 -8.44 10.93 -22.03
N ASP A 143 -9.53 11.53 -22.53
CA ASP A 143 -10.15 12.70 -21.88
C ASP A 143 -10.72 12.35 -20.50
N SER A 144 -11.36 11.18 -20.37
CA SER A 144 -11.84 10.65 -19.09
C SER A 144 -10.68 10.36 -18.14
N ALA A 145 -9.61 9.75 -18.65
CA ALA A 145 -8.42 9.43 -17.88
C ALA A 145 -7.74 10.69 -17.29
N VAL A 146 -7.69 11.80 -18.04
CA VAL A 146 -7.12 13.07 -17.56
C VAL A 146 -7.95 13.66 -16.41
N PHE A 147 -9.28 13.63 -16.53
CA PHE A 147 -10.16 14.15 -15.47
C PHE A 147 -10.03 13.33 -14.18
N ASN A 148 -10.08 12.00 -14.30
CA ASN A 148 -9.93 11.09 -13.17
C ASN A 148 -8.54 11.14 -12.54
N LEU A 149 -7.49 11.44 -13.31
CA LEU A 149 -6.14 11.60 -12.80
C LEU A 149 -6.06 12.65 -11.68
N LEU A 150 -6.83 13.74 -11.78
CA LEU A 150 -6.90 14.77 -10.73
C LEU A 150 -7.48 14.23 -9.43
N ILE A 151 -8.55 13.44 -9.54
CA ILE A 151 -9.19 12.82 -8.38
C ILE A 151 -8.25 11.78 -7.76
N ARG A 152 -7.57 10.96 -8.58
CA ARG A 152 -6.57 9.99 -8.13
C ARG A 152 -5.37 10.68 -7.46
N LEU A 153 -4.96 11.85 -7.95
CA LEU A 153 -3.89 12.63 -7.33
C LEU A 153 -4.30 13.12 -5.93
N ALA A 154 -5.54 13.58 -5.76
CA ALA A 154 -6.08 13.98 -4.47
C ALA A 154 -6.22 12.78 -3.50
N GLU A 155 -6.71 11.64 -4.00
CA GLU A 155 -6.79 10.38 -3.25
C GLU A 155 -5.42 9.91 -2.78
N TRP A 156 -4.42 9.96 -3.67
CA TRP A 156 -3.04 9.66 -3.34
C TRP A 156 -2.50 10.55 -2.22
N ALA A 157 -2.64 11.87 -2.36
CA ALA A 157 -2.16 12.82 -1.37
C ALA A 157 -2.82 12.60 0.00
N LEU A 158 -4.14 12.33 0.02
CA LEU A 158 -4.88 12.05 1.24
C LEU A 158 -4.44 10.74 1.90
N CYS A 159 -4.29 9.67 1.14
CA CYS A 159 -3.79 8.37 1.65
C CYS A 159 -2.35 8.49 2.17
N ALA A 160 -1.50 9.24 1.48
CA ALA A 160 -0.12 9.49 1.88
C ALA A 160 -0.06 10.28 3.21
N MET A 161 -0.86 11.34 3.34
CA MET A 161 -0.95 12.13 4.58
C MET A 161 -1.46 11.28 5.75
N LEU A 162 -2.51 10.48 5.54
CA LEU A 162 -3.04 9.59 6.56
C LEU A 162 -2.02 8.55 7.01
N ALA A 163 -1.34 7.88 6.07
CA ALA A 163 -0.32 6.90 6.40
C ALA A 163 0.86 7.52 7.17
N MET A 164 1.36 8.66 6.71
CA MET A 164 2.42 9.40 7.41
C MET A 164 1.98 9.86 8.80
N GLY A 165 0.73 10.31 8.95
CA GLY A 165 0.14 10.69 10.24
C GLY A 165 0.06 9.52 11.21
N ILE A 166 -0.40 8.35 10.75
CA ILE A 166 -0.46 7.12 11.55
C ILE A 166 0.95 6.71 11.98
N ILE A 167 1.92 6.69 11.06
CA ILE A 167 3.30 6.30 11.34
C ILE A 167 3.99 7.29 12.31
N ALA A 168 3.79 8.59 12.11
CA ALA A 168 4.32 9.61 13.02
C ALA A 168 3.70 9.53 14.42
N PHE A 169 2.37 9.38 14.51
CA PHE A 169 1.65 9.27 15.77
C PHE A 169 2.05 8.02 16.56
N THR A 170 2.16 6.89 15.87
CA THR A 170 2.58 5.62 16.48
C THR A 170 4.05 5.64 16.92
N ALA A 171 4.93 6.30 16.16
CA ALA A 171 6.31 6.55 16.58
C ALA A 171 6.38 7.45 17.84
N GLN A 172 5.49 8.44 17.97
CA GLN A 172 5.45 9.37 19.10
C GLN A 172 4.84 8.75 20.37
N LYS A 173 3.87 7.82 20.23
CA LYS A 173 3.18 7.17 21.37
C LYS A 173 3.77 5.83 21.81
N ARG A 174 4.96 5.46 21.32
CA ARG A 174 5.63 4.17 21.62
C ARG A 174 5.78 3.88 23.12
N GLU A 175 5.74 4.89 23.98
CA GLU A 175 5.80 4.76 25.45
C GLU A 175 4.45 4.56 26.17
N LYS A 176 3.30 4.80 25.51
CA LYS A 176 1.97 4.83 26.16
C LYS A 176 0.93 3.83 25.61
N LEU A 177 1.24 3.09 24.57
CA LEU A 177 0.32 2.10 24.01
C LEU A 177 0.43 0.75 24.74
N PRO A 178 -0.69 0.05 25.02
CA PRO A 178 -0.64 -1.29 25.58
C PRO A 178 0.12 -2.22 24.63
N LYS A 179 1.02 -3.04 25.20
CA LYS A 179 1.96 -3.91 24.46
C LYS A 179 1.29 -4.71 23.33
N GLY A 180 0.07 -5.18 23.54
CA GLY A 180 -0.67 -5.95 22.52
C GLY A 180 -1.01 -5.16 21.24
N LEU A 181 -1.27 -3.85 21.32
CA LEU A 181 -1.63 -3.03 20.15
C LEU A 181 -0.38 -2.59 19.36
N LEU A 182 0.74 -2.40 20.07
CA LEU A 182 2.07 -2.22 19.49
C LEU A 182 2.55 -3.50 18.78
N ASP A 183 2.33 -4.67 19.39
CA ASP A 183 2.67 -5.97 18.80
C ASP A 183 1.85 -6.28 17.53
N VAL A 184 0.59 -5.83 17.46
CA VAL A 184 -0.25 -5.96 16.26
C VAL A 184 0.16 -4.97 15.16
N LEU A 185 0.65 -3.77 15.51
CA LEU A 185 1.09 -2.75 14.55
C LEU A 185 2.56 -2.87 14.13
N GLY A 186 3.37 -3.68 14.84
CA GLY A 186 4.78 -3.89 14.53
C GLY A 186 5.70 -2.74 14.87
N LEU A 187 5.37 -2.02 15.95
CA LEU A 187 6.13 -0.88 16.46
C LEU A 187 6.64 -1.11 17.87
#